data_AF-A0A2V5KGW1-F1
#
_entry.id   AF-A0A2V5KGW1-F1
#
_cell.length_a   1.000
_cell.length_b   1.000
_cell.length_c   1.000
_cell.angle_alpha   90.00
_cell.angle_beta   90.00
_cell.angle_gamma   90.00
#
_symmetry.space_group_name_H-M   'P 1'
#
loop_
_entity.id
_entity.type
_entity.pdbx_description
1 polymer ?
#
loop_
_entity_poly.entity_id
_entity_poly.type
_entity_poly.pdbx_seq_one_letter_code
_entity_poly.pdbx_strand_id
1 'polypeptide(L)' 'MVSGRRLKLFYVAQASGIPEAALEPLEFVLFVNDPRLLSETYRRYLEARIRKAKPYPGLPIILTCRPRQETRRK' A
#
# COMPACT_ATOMS: atom_id res chain seq x y z
N MET A 1 -4.18 -11.09 14.46
CA MET A 1 -4.74 -11.85 13.33
C MET A 1 -6.25 -11.71 13.39
N VAL A 2 -6.88 -11.07 12.40
CA VAL A 2 -8.35 -10.96 12.36
C VAL A 2 -8.87 -12.24 11.70
N SER A 3 -9.45 -13.14 12.50
CA SER A 3 -10.32 -14.23 12.03
C SER A 3 -9.70 -15.28 11.07
N GLY A 4 -8.46 -15.73 11.33
CA GLY A 4 -7.85 -16.87 10.63
C GLY A 4 -7.51 -16.68 9.13
N ARG A 5 -7.88 -15.54 8.54
CA ARG A 5 -7.59 -15.22 7.13
C ARG A 5 -6.24 -14.54 7.02
N ARG A 6 -5.39 -15.04 6.10
CA ARG A 6 -4.08 -14.45 5.82
C ARG A 6 -4.21 -13.30 4.83
N LEU A 7 -3.53 -12.19 5.10
CA LEU A 7 -3.32 -11.13 4.12
C LEU A 7 -2.54 -11.70 2.93
N LYS A 8 -3.06 -11.48 1.72
CA LYS A 8 -2.37 -11.74 0.46
C LYS A 8 -2.12 -10.41 -0.23
N LEU A 9 -0.85 -10.08 -0.40
CA LEU A 9 -0.39 -8.96 -1.22
C LEU A 9 -0.11 -9.49 -2.62
N PHE A 10 -0.87 -9.04 -3.61
CA PHE A 10 -0.73 -9.52 -4.99
C PHE A 10 0.36 -8.76 -5.73
N TYR A 11 0.24 -7.43 -5.75
CA TYR A 11 1.22 -6.54 -6.37
C TYR A 11 1.06 -5.14 -5.79
N VAL A 12 2.02 -4.29 -6.11
CA VAL A 12 2.05 -2.88 -5.72
C VAL A 12 2.27 -2.06 -6.97
N ALA A 13 1.52 -0.97 -7.10
CA ALA A 13 1.75 0.03 -8.13
C ALA A 13 2.12 1.36 -7.48
N GLN A 14 3.08 2.07 -8.05
CA GLN A 14 3.33 3.46 -7.70
C GLN A 14 2.34 4.32 -8.50
N ALA A 15 1.51 5.10 -7.81
CA ALA A 15 0.64 6.08 -8.44
C ALA A 15 1.39 7.42 -8.52
N SER A 16 1.15 8.17 -9.60
CA SER A 16 1.40 9.62 -9.57
C SER A 16 0.40 10.18 -8.57
N GLY A 17 0.89 10.86 -7.54
CA GLY A 17 0.08 11.41 -6.46
C GLY A 17 -0.88 12.51 -6.92
N ILE A 18 -1.32 13.34 -5.97
CA ILE A 18 -2.24 14.46 -6.23
C ILE A 18 -1.49 15.49 -7.12
N PRO A 19 -1.94 15.78 -8.35
CA PRO A 19 -1.20 16.61 -9.31
C PRO A 19 -1.05 18.09 -8.90
N GLU A 20 -1.74 18.50 -7.83
CA GLU A 20 -1.86 19.90 -7.41
C GLU A 20 -0.91 20.28 -6.25
N ALA A 21 -0.14 19.32 -5.72
CA ALA A 21 0.80 19.57 -4.64
C ALA A 21 2.16 20.06 -5.18
N ALA A 22 2.74 21.08 -4.54
CA ALA A 22 4.09 21.56 -4.87
C ALA A 22 5.19 20.50 -4.72
N LEU A 23 4.92 19.45 -3.94
CA LEU A 23 5.73 18.22 -3.84
C LEU A 23 4.79 17.03 -4.10
N GLU A 24 5.01 16.28 -5.18
CA GLU A 24 4.22 15.09 -5.47
C GLU A 24 4.48 14.00 -4.39
N PRO A 25 3.47 13.59 -3.62
CA PRO A 25 3.63 12.54 -2.63
C PRO A 25 3.88 11.18 -3.29
N LEU A 26 4.71 10.34 -2.67
CA LEU A 26 4.91 8.97 -3.15
C LEU A 26 3.77 8.07 -2.69
N GLU A 27 2.77 7.91 -3.55
CA GLU A 27 1.67 7.00 -3.31
C GLU A 27 1.97 5.60 -3.87
N PHE A 28 1.84 4.59 -3.01
CA PHE A 28 1.87 3.19 -3.37
C PHE A 28 0.50 2.56 -3.12
N VAL A 29 -0.08 2.02 -4.19
CA VAL A 29 -1.34 1.29 -4.15
C VAL A 29 -1.04 -0.20 -4.00
N LEU A 30 -1.35 -0.73 -2.81
CA LEU A 30 -1.20 -2.14 -2.45
C LEU A 30 -2.47 -2.90 -2.87
N PHE A 31 -2.34 -3.79 -3.84
CA PHE A 31 -3.45 -4.65 -4.25
C PHE A 31 -3.46 -5.91 -3.41
N VAL A 32 -4.48 -6.01 -2.55
CA VAL A 32 -4.60 -7.07 -1.55
C VAL A 32 -5.91 -7.83 -1.69
N ASN A 33 -6.03 -8.96 -0.99
CA ASN A 33 -7.29 -9.70 -0.92
C ASN A 33 -8.37 -8.97 -0.11
N ASP A 34 -8.05 -8.52 1.11
CA ASP A 34 -8.97 -7.75 1.95
C ASP A 34 -8.16 -6.66 2.68
N PRO A 35 -8.43 -5.37 2.44
CA PRO A 35 -7.76 -4.26 3.11
C PRO A 35 -7.84 -4.32 4.64
N ARG A 36 -8.90 -4.89 5.20
CA ARG A 36 -9.10 -5.00 6.66
C ARG A 36 -8.14 -5.97 7.34
N LEU A 37 -7.48 -6.84 6.56
CA LEU A 37 -6.46 -7.77 7.05
C LEU A 37 -5.10 -7.10 7.22
N LEU A 38 -4.89 -5.89 6.68
CA LEU A 38 -3.67 -5.13 6.86
C LEU A 38 -3.73 -4.39 8.20
N SER A 39 -2.93 -4.83 9.16
CA SER A 39 -2.78 -4.10 10.42
C SER A 39 -1.96 -2.83 10.23
N GLU A 40 -2.22 -1.82 11.06
CA GLU A 40 -1.44 -0.58 11.07
C GLU A 40 0.05 -0.85 11.39
N THR A 41 0.36 -1.82 12.25
CA THR A 41 1.74 -2.24 12.53
C THR A 41 2.43 -2.76 11.26
N TYR A 42 1.73 -3.58 10.47
CA TYR A 42 2.29 -4.10 9.22
C TYR A 42 2.43 -3.00 8.16
N ARG A 43 1.49 -2.04 8.12
CA ARG A 43 1.60 -0.84 7.28
C ARG A 43 2.86 -0.04 7.59
N ARG A 44 3.13 0.26 8.86
CA ARG A 44 4.34 0.95 9.30
C ARG A 44 5.61 0.17 8.99
N TYR A 45 5.57 -1.15 9.15
CA TYR A 45 6.66 -2.02 8.75
C TYR A 45 6.97 -1.88 7.24
N LEU A 46 5.95 -1.94 6.38
CA LEU A 46 6.12 -1.78 4.93
C LEU A 46 6.69 -0.39 4.58
N GLU A 47 6.20 0.67 5.22
CA GLU A 47 6.73 2.03 5.04
C GLU A 47 8.22 2.10 5.39
N ALA A 48 8.61 1.58 6.55
CA ALA A 48 10.01 1.54 6.97
C ALA A 48 10.89 0.71 6.02
N ARG A 49 10.35 -0.39 5.46
CA ARG A 49 11.06 -1.20 4.45
C ARG A 49 11.26 -0.45 3.14
N ILE A 50 10.26 0.31 2.70
CA ILE A 50 10.37 1.17 1.50
C ILE A 50 11.42 2.25 1.74
N ARG A 51 11.38 2.95 2.89
CA ARG A 51 12.40 3.95 3.26
C ARG A 51 13.82 3.37 3.30
N LYS A 52 13.99 2.12 3.75
CA LYS A 52 15.30 1.46 3.73
C LYS A 52 15.81 1.18 2.32
N ALA A 53 14.92 0.86 1.38
CA ALA A 53 15.30 0.59 -0.01
C ALA A 53 15.52 1.90 -0.81
N LYS A 54 14.66 2.88 -0.60
CA LYS A 54 14.69 4.22 -1.20
C LYS A 54 14.28 5.24 -0.13
N PRO A 55 15.20 6.09 0.37
CA PRO A 55 14.96 6.93 1.55
C PRO A 55 13.86 7.99 1.44
N TYR A 56 13.63 8.56 0.24
CA TYR A 56 12.69 9.66 -0.01
C TYR A 56 12.68 10.72 1.11
N PRO A 57 13.82 11.41 1.35
CA PRO A 57 13.95 12.36 2.44
C PRO A 57 12.99 13.54 2.23
N GLY A 58 12.24 13.91 3.27
CA GLY A 58 11.26 15.00 3.21
C GLY A 58 9.97 14.70 2.45
N LEU A 59 9.87 13.55 1.76
CA LEU A 59 8.68 13.13 1.03
C LEU A 59 7.81 12.20 1.90
N PRO A 60 6.49 12.46 2.00
CA PRO A 60 5.57 11.53 2.61
C PRO A 60 5.38 10.30 1.71
N ILE A 61 5.39 9.12 2.32
CA ILE A 61 5.06 7.85 1.65
C ILE A 61 3.62 7.51 2.03
N ILE A 62 2.75 7.44 1.04
CA ILE A 62 1.33 7.13 1.23
C ILE A 62 1.11 5.69 0.80
N LEU A 63 0.66 4.86 1.73
CA LEU A 63 0.29 3.48 1.46
C LEU A 63 -1.23 3.34 1.43
N THR A 64 -1.79 3.17 0.23
CA THR A 64 -3.23 2.98 0.01
C THR A 64 -3.50 1.51 -0.30
N CYS A 65 -4.50 0.90 0.35
CA CYS A 65 -4.88 -0.48 0.07
C CYS A 65 -6.12 -0.52 -0.81
N ARG A 66 -6.03 -1.28 -1.91
CA ARG A 66 -7.18 -1.56 -2.80
C ARG A 66 -7.43 -3.06 -2.79
N PRO A 67 -8.69 -3.51 -2.59
CA PRO A 67 -9.03 -4.89 -2.86
C PRO A 67 -8.84 -5.13 -4.35
N ARG A 68 -8.14 -6.21 -4.72
CA ARG A 68 -8.12 -6.67 -6.11
C ARG A 68 -9.55 -7.07 -6.47
N GLN A 69 -10.13 -6.45 -7.50
CA GLN A 69 -11.37 -6.95 -8.08
C GLN A 69 -11.07 -8.31 -8.69
N GLU A 70 -11.43 -9.37 -7.97
CA GLU A 70 -11.40 -10.70 -8.51
C GLU A 70 -12.50 -10.74 -9.56
N THR A 71 -12.13 -10.70 -10.84
CA THR A 71 -13.05 -11.11 -11.92
C THR A 71 -13.32 -12.58 -11.67
N ARG A 72 -14.31 -12.85 -10.82
CA ARG A 72 -14.84 -14.17 -10.58
C ARG A 72 -15.57 -14.53 -11.87
N ARG A 73 -14.83 -14.99 -12.88
CA ARG A 73 -15.40 -15.74 -14.00
C ARG A 73 -16.07 -16.95 -13.35
N LYS A 74 -17.39 -16.85 -13.21
CA LYS A 74 -18.26 -18.01 -13.00
C LYS A 74 -18.22 -18.88 -14.26
#